data_AF-A0A410TLJ4-F1
#
_entry.id   AF-A0A410TLJ4-F1
#
_cell.length_a   1.000
_cell.length_b   1.000
_cell.length_c   1.000
_cell.angle_alpha   90.00
_cell.angle_beta   90.00
_cell.angle_gamma   90.00
#
_symmetry.space_group_name_H-M   'P 1'
#
loop_
_entity.id
_entity.type
_entity.pdbx_description
1 polymer ?
#
loop_
_entity_poly.entity_id
_entity_poly.type
_entity_poly.pdbx_seq_one_letter_code
_entity_poly.pdbx_strand_id
1 'polypeptide(L)' 'MSSQEPISEVGKYADRNSEFLSRVLAHGDEEARAYALALLANSGSVEAIDEVQAQLDEIRREVR' A
#
# COMPACT_ATOMS: atom_id res chain seq x y z
N MET A 1 5.11 23.27 -18.22
CA MET A 1 4.52 22.00 -18.68
C MET A 1 4.68 21.03 -17.52
N SER A 2 3.62 20.72 -16.77
CA SER A 2 3.70 19.69 -15.73
C SER A 2 3.78 18.35 -16.45
N SER A 3 4.96 17.74 -16.44
CA SER A 3 5.14 16.34 -16.77
C SER A 3 4.47 15.54 -15.64
N GLN A 4 3.15 15.37 -15.71
CA GLN A 4 2.50 14.34 -14.91
C GLN A 4 3.06 13.01 -15.42
N GLU A 5 3.97 12.41 -14.65
CA GLU A 5 4.38 11.04 -14.92
C GLU A 5 3.11 10.19 -14.94
N PRO A 6 2.90 9.38 -15.99
CA PRO A 6 1.71 8.55 -16.08
C PRO A 6 1.69 7.62 -14.87
N ILE A 7 0.62 7.70 -14.08
CA ILE A 7 0.41 6.80 -12.94
C ILE A 7 0.58 5.38 -13.45
N SER A 8 1.59 4.67 -12.93
CA SER A 8 1.92 3.32 -13.36
C SER A 8 0.71 2.40 -13.11
N GLU A 9 0.49 1.41 -13.97
CA GLU A 9 -0.58 0.41 -13.73
C GLU A 9 -0.39 -0.31 -12.39
N VAL A 10 0.86 -0.43 -11.93
CA VAL A 10 1.21 -0.95 -10.60
C VAL A 10 0.71 -0.01 -9.50
N GLY A 11 0.81 1.30 -9.68
CA GLY A 11 0.29 2.26 -8.72
C GLY A 11 -1.21 2.32 -8.66
N LYS A 12 -1.90 2.22 -9.80
CA LYS A 12 -3.35 2.05 -9.83
C LYS A 12 -3.79 0.75 -9.13
N TYR A 13 -2.99 -0.31 -9.26
CA TYR A 13 -3.26 -1.56 -8.54
C TYR A 13 -3.07 -1.37 -7.04
N ALA A 14 -1.97 -0.76 -6.60
CA ALA A 14 -1.70 -0.55 -5.18
C ALA A 14 -2.79 0.31 -4.51
N ASP A 15 -3.18 1.41 -5.16
CA ASP A 15 -4.24 2.31 -4.73
C ASP A 15 -5.59 1.59 -4.56
N ARG A 16 -6.02 0.82 -5.57
CA ARG A 16 -7.30 0.07 -5.52
C ARG A 16 -7.33 -1.08 -4.53
N ASN A 17 -6.18 -1.52 -4.04
CA ASN A 17 -6.05 -2.70 -3.19
C ASN A 17 -5.42 -2.35 -1.82
N SER A 18 -5.54 -1.11 -1.35
CA SER A 18 -4.96 -0.65 -0.09
C SER A 18 -5.32 -1.57 1.10
N GLU A 19 -6.60 -1.95 1.22
CA GLU A 19 -7.10 -2.86 2.27
C GLU A 19 -6.44 -4.24 2.23
N PHE A 20 -6.24 -4.79 1.04
CA PHE A 20 -5.54 -6.05 0.89
C PHE A 20 -4.07 -5.91 1.26
N LEU A 21 -3.42 -4.84 0.80
CA LEU A 21 -2.01 -4.59 1.08
C LEU A 21 -1.74 -4.36 2.57
N SER A 22 -2.60 -3.63 3.27
CA SER A 22 -2.47 -3.44 4.72
C SER A 22 -2.61 -4.76 5.49
N ARG A 23 -3.53 -5.64 5.10
CA ARG A 23 -3.66 -6.99 5.69
C ARG A 23 -2.44 -7.86 5.42
N VAL A 24 -1.90 -7.84 4.19
CA VAL A 24 -0.66 -8.55 3.85
C VAL A 24 0.52 -8.01 4.67
N LEU A 25 0.60 -6.69 4.86
CA LEU A 25 1.63 -6.08 5.69
C LEU A 25 1.50 -6.47 7.18
N ALA A 26 0.27 -6.54 7.69
CA ALA A 26 0.00 -6.86 9.09
C ALA A 26 0.19 -8.35 9.42
N HIS A 27 -0.15 -9.25 8.50
CA HIS A 27 -0.29 -10.68 8.79
C HIS A 27 0.50 -11.61 7.88
N GLY A 28 1.00 -11.12 6.75
CA GLY A 28 1.77 -11.91 5.80
C GLY A 28 3.13 -12.31 6.35
N ASP A 29 3.73 -13.34 5.76
CA ASP A 29 5.12 -13.71 5.98
C ASP A 29 6.10 -12.69 5.38
N GLU A 30 7.40 -12.92 5.52
CA GLU A 30 8.42 -11.98 5.07
C GLU A 30 8.36 -11.69 3.57
N GLU A 31 8.11 -12.71 2.74
CA GLU A 31 8.06 -12.57 1.28
C GLU A 31 6.81 -11.80 0.84
N ALA A 32 5.66 -12.12 1.42
CA ALA A 32 4.41 -11.41 1.14
C ALA A 32 4.50 -9.93 1.54
N ARG A 33 5.10 -9.62 2.70
CA ARG A 33 5.32 -8.24 3.14
C ARG A 33 6.28 -7.50 2.20
N ALA A 34 7.37 -8.14 1.78
CA ALA A 34 8.31 -7.54 0.83
C ALA A 34 7.62 -7.21 -0.50
N TYR A 35 6.75 -8.09 -0.99
CA TYR A 35 5.97 -7.85 -2.21
C TYR A 35 4.99 -6.68 -2.05
N ALA A 36 4.26 -6.61 -0.94
CA ALA A 36 3.36 -5.49 -0.66
C ALA A 36 4.11 -4.15 -0.59
N LEU A 37 5.29 -4.13 0.04
CA LEU A 37 6.15 -2.95 0.07
C LEU A 37 6.63 -2.54 -1.33
N ALA A 38 6.98 -3.51 -2.19
CA ALA A 38 7.35 -3.23 -3.57
C ALA A 38 6.19 -2.61 -4.36
N LEU A 39 4.97 -3.12 -4.21
CA LEU A 39 3.78 -2.54 -4.86
C LEU A 39 3.53 -1.10 -4.40
N LEU A 40 3.65 -0.82 -3.10
CA LEU A 40 3.48 0.53 -2.56
C LEU A 40 4.59 1.48 -3.01
N ALA A 41 5.84 1.03 -3.06
CA ALA A 41 6.95 1.84 -3.57
C ALA A 41 6.75 2.20 -5.05
N ASN A 42 6.15 1.30 -5.84
CA ASN A 42 5.82 1.55 -7.24
C ASN A 42 4.52 2.35 -7.42
N SER A 43 3.81 2.67 -6.35
CA SER A 43 2.57 3.45 -6.43
C SER A 43 2.80 4.92 -6.78
N GLY A 44 3.95 5.48 -6.41
CA GLY A 44 4.30 6.86 -6.68
C GLY A 44 3.35 7.89 -6.04
N SER A 45 2.39 7.46 -5.22
CA SER A 45 1.39 8.29 -4.57
C SER A 45 1.60 8.24 -3.06
N VAL A 46 1.76 9.41 -2.45
CA VAL A 46 1.86 9.54 -0.99
C VAL A 46 0.52 9.20 -0.33
N GLU A 47 -0.58 9.54 -1.01
CA GLU A 47 -1.94 9.27 -0.54
C GLU A 47 -2.19 7.78 -0.35
N ALA A 48 -1.76 6.93 -1.30
CA ALA A 48 -1.88 5.48 -1.18
C ALA A 48 -1.08 4.92 0.02
N ILE A 49 0.06 5.54 0.34
CA ILE A 49 0.86 5.16 1.51
C ILE A 49 0.13 5.55 2.80
N ASP A 50 -0.43 6.76 2.86
CA ASP A 50 -1.17 7.26 4.02
C ASP A 50 -2.43 6.43 4.31
N GLU A 51 -3.16 6.01 3.27
CA GLU A 51 -4.31 5.12 3.41
C GLU A 51 -3.92 3.75 4.01
N VAL A 52 -2.85 3.14 3.49
CA VAL A 52 -2.34 1.87 4.03
C VAL A 52 -1.89 2.04 5.49
N GLN A 53 -1.25 3.15 5.83
CA GLN A 53 -0.88 3.44 7.22
C GLN A 53 -2.10 3.55 8.14
N ALA A 54 -3.16 4.25 7.71
CA ALA A 54 -4.38 4.38 8.48
C ALA A 54 -5.04 3.02 8.76
N GLN A 55 -5.10 2.14 7.75
CA GLN A 55 -5.64 0.79 7.89
C GLN A 55 -4.77 -0.08 8.80
N LEU A 56 -3.44 0.03 8.72
CA LEU A 56 -2.54 -0.68 9.64
C LEU A 56 -2.74 -0.24 11.09
N ASP A 57 -2.98 1.05 11.32
CA ASP A 57 -3.26 1.57 12.65
C ASP A 57 -4.62 1.11 13.19
N GLU A 58 -5.62 0.93 12.32
CA GLU A 58 -6.89 0.29 12.67
C GLU A 58 -6.70 -1.17 13.08
N ILE A 59 -6.00 -1.98 12.27
CA ILE A 59 -5.69 -3.39 12.59
C ILE A 59 -4.96 -3.49 13.93
N ARG A 60 -3.99 -2.60 14.21
CA ARG A 60 -3.27 -2.57 15.49
C ARG A 60 -4.18 -2.26 16.68
N ARG A 61 -5.26 -1.50 16.50
CA ARG A 61 -6.25 -1.23 17.55
C ARG A 61 -7.15 -2.43 17.78
N GLU A 62 -7.51 -3.17 16.73
CA GLU A 62 -8.34 -4.38 16.83
C GLU A 62 -7.61 -5.57 17.48
N VAL A 63 -6.30 -5.68 17.28
CA VAL A 63 -5.47 -6.74 17.86
C VAL A 63 -5.17 -6.52 19.36
N ARG A 64 -5.41 -5.31 19.89
CA ARG A 64 -5.22 -4.97 21.32
C ARG A 64 -6.42 -5.37 22.17
#